data_AF-A0A7S0TML9-F1
#
_entry.id   AF-A0A7S0TML9-F1
#
_cell.length_a   1.000
_cell.length_b   1.000
_cell.length_c   1.000
_cell.angle_alpha   90.00
_cell.angle_beta   90.00
_cell.angle_gamma   90.00
#
_symmetry.space_group_name_H-M   'P 1'
#
loop_
_entity.id
_entity.type
_entity.pdbx_description
1 polymer ?
#
loop_
_entity_poly.entity_id
_entity_poly.type
_entity_poly.pdbx_seq_one_letter_code
_entity_poly.pdbx_strand_id
1 'polypeptide(L)'
;GREAEDALGRLPNMGFPSVSSDGRLDEWSREPHGMRDYLDVDPGHRHFSSLVSLHPLDHINPYTTPSLFSAAHHTLDWKMSNGGGHTGWSAAWAGCLYARAGKGDGVQRMIQKVMGRYSLGNLLTTHPPLMQLDTAQKCGTAFKEAIMPGGVNSWGETGAVGHDDLITIDDSKFQLDANLGILAAVTESLIQSYDRKCVCTPQPPPPSTP
;
A
#
# COMPACT_ATOMS: atom_id res chain seq x y z
N GLY A 1 17.14 -3.70 -25.25
CA GLY A 1 17.28 -4.07 -26.67
C GLY A 1 16.39 -3.16 -27.48
N ARG A 2 16.76 -2.80 -28.72
CA ARG A 2 16.07 -1.77 -29.51
C ARG A 2 14.55 -1.96 -29.61
N GLU A 3 14.09 -3.21 -29.69
CA GLU A 3 12.65 -3.54 -29.71
C GLU A 3 11.92 -3.17 -28.41
N ALA A 4 12.55 -3.33 -27.25
CA ALA A 4 11.99 -2.94 -25.97
C ALA A 4 11.93 -1.42 -25.80
N GLU A 5 12.93 -0.70 -26.32
CA GLU A 5 12.95 0.77 -26.32
C GLU A 5 11.86 1.35 -27.23
N ASP A 6 11.69 0.76 -28.42
CA ASP A 6 10.61 1.12 -29.34
C ASP A 6 9.22 0.81 -28.75
N ALA A 7 9.07 -0.34 -28.08
CA ALA A 7 7.83 -0.67 -27.37
C ALA A 7 7.51 0.32 -26.24
N LEU A 8 8.51 0.72 -25.45
CA LEU A 8 8.36 1.73 -24.40
C LEU A 8 7.89 3.07 -24.96
N GLY A 9 8.41 3.45 -26.14
CA GLY A 9 8.00 4.65 -26.86
C GLY A 9 6.54 4.67 -27.32
N ARG A 10 5.88 3.52 -27.36
CA ARG A 10 4.46 3.38 -27.72
C ARG A 10 3.52 3.42 -26.52
N LEU A 11 4.05 3.31 -25.30
CA LEU A 11 3.25 3.42 -24.09
C LEU A 11 2.89 4.88 -23.81
N PRO A 12 1.70 5.16 -23.26
CA PRO A 12 1.37 6.49 -22.78
C PRO A 12 2.45 7.02 -21.84
N ASN A 13 2.83 8.28 -22.01
CA ASN A 13 3.89 8.95 -21.23
C ASN A 13 5.20 8.16 -21.12
N MET A 14 5.60 7.42 -22.16
CA MET A 14 6.80 6.57 -22.13
C MET A 14 6.79 5.54 -20.99
N GLY A 15 5.60 5.10 -20.56
CA GLY A 15 5.41 4.16 -19.46
C GLY A 15 5.44 4.79 -18.06
N PHE A 16 5.55 6.11 -17.94
CA PHE A 16 5.48 6.79 -16.64
C PHE A 16 4.05 7.14 -16.23
N PRO A 17 3.72 7.07 -14.92
CA PRO A 17 2.43 7.52 -14.42
C PRO A 17 2.19 9.02 -14.66
N SER A 18 0.93 9.40 -14.87
CA SER A 18 0.50 10.80 -14.91
C SER A 18 0.27 11.33 -13.49
N VAL A 19 0.37 12.65 -13.35
CA VAL A 19 -0.02 13.38 -12.12
C VAL A 19 -1.36 14.07 -12.36
N SER A 20 -2.28 13.89 -11.42
CA SER A 20 -3.60 14.51 -11.42
C SER A 20 -3.55 15.99 -11.04
N SER A 21 -4.64 16.72 -11.32
CA SER A 21 -4.75 18.14 -10.98
C SER A 21 -4.72 18.41 -9.47
N ASP A 22 -5.11 17.43 -8.65
CA ASP A 22 -4.98 17.47 -7.20
C ASP A 22 -3.61 16.98 -6.69
N GLY A 23 -2.65 16.71 -7.59
CA GLY A 23 -1.27 16.40 -7.24
C GLY A 23 -1.02 14.96 -6.77
N ARG A 24 -1.94 14.04 -7.03
CA ARG A 24 -1.79 12.58 -6.82
C ARG A 24 -1.30 11.92 -8.11
N LEU A 25 -0.84 10.68 -8.05
CA LEU A 25 -0.71 9.84 -9.24
C LEU A 25 -2.09 9.40 -9.74
N ASP A 26 -2.29 9.47 -11.06
CA ASP A 26 -3.45 8.87 -11.69
C ASP A 26 -3.37 7.33 -11.67
N GLU A 27 -4.43 6.68 -11.20
CA GLU A 27 -4.55 5.22 -11.27
C GLU A 27 -4.99 4.73 -12.66
N TRP A 28 -5.70 5.58 -13.41
CA TRP A 28 -6.27 5.26 -14.72
C TRP A 28 -5.79 6.23 -15.80
N SER A 29 -5.61 5.75 -17.03
CA SER A 29 -5.25 6.59 -18.17
C SER A 29 -6.37 7.59 -18.51
N ARG A 30 -6.00 8.83 -18.84
CA ARG A 30 -6.92 9.93 -19.21
C ARG A 30 -7.18 10.08 -20.71
N GLU A 31 -6.66 9.15 -21.52
CA GLU A 31 -6.83 9.08 -22.98
C GLU A 31 -8.32 9.10 -23.40
N PRO A 32 -8.67 9.37 -24.68
CA PRO A 32 -10.06 9.58 -25.11
C PRO A 32 -11.01 8.38 -24.87
N HIS A 33 -10.44 7.19 -24.62
CA HIS A 33 -11.15 5.94 -24.33
C HIS A 33 -10.96 5.52 -22.85
N GLY A 34 -10.20 6.31 -22.10
CA GLY A 34 -9.92 6.17 -20.68
C GLY A 34 -10.98 6.83 -19.83
N MET A 35 -11.23 6.22 -18.68
CA MET A 35 -12.22 6.60 -17.68
C MET A 35 -11.89 7.96 -17.04
N ARG A 36 -12.22 9.07 -17.72
CA ARG A 36 -11.99 10.44 -17.22
C ARG A 36 -12.77 10.77 -15.94
N ASP A 37 -13.84 10.02 -15.65
CA ASP A 37 -14.81 10.35 -14.61
C ASP A 37 -15.11 9.18 -13.64
N TYR A 38 -14.18 8.25 -13.44
CA TYR A 38 -14.34 7.34 -12.31
C TYR A 38 -13.96 8.10 -11.04
N LEU A 39 -14.99 8.64 -10.39
CA LEU A 39 -14.94 9.00 -8.98
C LEU A 39 -14.26 7.86 -8.22
N ASP A 40 -13.35 8.20 -7.31
CA ASP A 40 -12.80 7.24 -6.35
C ASP A 40 -13.97 6.64 -5.54
N VAL A 41 -14.52 5.52 -6.03
CA VAL A 41 -15.68 4.84 -5.43
C VAL A 41 -15.33 4.33 -4.03
N ASP A 42 -14.05 4.01 -3.83
CA ASP A 42 -13.46 3.58 -2.58
C ASP A 42 -12.13 4.33 -2.37
N PRO A 43 -12.16 5.56 -1.83
CA PRO A 43 -10.96 6.38 -1.63
C PRO A 43 -9.88 5.70 -0.77
N GLY A 44 -10.32 4.89 0.19
CA GLY A 44 -9.46 4.10 1.08
C GLY A 44 -9.16 2.70 0.54
N HIS A 45 -9.30 2.46 -0.76
CA HIS A 45 -9.17 1.11 -1.31
C HIS A 45 -7.86 0.45 -0.88
N ARG A 46 -7.96 -0.79 -0.38
CA ARG A 46 -6.82 -1.59 0.12
C ARG A 46 -5.66 -1.79 -0.86
N HIS A 47 -5.86 -1.64 -2.17
CA HIS A 47 -4.78 -1.73 -3.14
C HIS A 47 -4.11 -0.37 -3.40
N PHE A 48 -2.78 -0.42 -3.50
CA PHE A 48 -1.91 0.69 -3.85
C PHE A 48 -1.27 0.49 -5.24
N SER A 49 -2.01 -0.10 -6.19
CA SER A 49 -1.47 -0.53 -7.49
C SER A 49 -0.81 0.61 -8.28
N SER A 50 -1.33 1.83 -8.19
CA SER A 50 -0.72 3.03 -8.79
C SER A 50 0.67 3.37 -8.22
N LEU A 51 1.03 2.79 -7.07
CA LEU A 51 2.31 2.98 -6.37
C LEU A 51 3.30 1.83 -6.58
N VAL A 52 3.00 0.86 -7.45
CA VAL A 52 3.95 -0.24 -7.77
C VAL A 52 5.28 0.29 -8.31
N SER A 53 5.23 1.40 -9.06
CA SER A 53 6.38 2.11 -9.61
C SER A 53 7.27 2.75 -8.53
N LEU A 54 6.73 2.98 -7.32
CA LEU A 54 7.47 3.45 -6.15
C LEU A 54 8.05 2.29 -5.33
N HIS A 55 7.26 1.25 -5.08
CA HIS A 55 7.71 0.02 -4.43
C HIS A 55 6.80 -1.16 -4.83
N PRO A 56 7.36 -2.31 -5.25
CA PRO A 56 8.77 -2.71 -5.13
C PRO A 56 9.70 -2.24 -6.25
N LEU A 57 9.19 -1.59 -7.30
CA LEU A 57 10.03 -1.08 -8.40
C LEU A 57 10.80 0.19 -7.98
N ASP A 58 11.59 0.76 -8.88
CA ASP A 58 12.44 1.94 -8.67
C ASP A 58 12.19 3.09 -9.67
N HIS A 59 11.18 2.95 -10.54
CA HIS A 59 10.84 3.94 -11.56
C HIS A 59 10.48 5.31 -10.96
N ILE A 60 9.86 5.32 -9.77
CA ILE A 60 9.61 6.52 -8.98
C ILE A 60 10.60 6.58 -7.81
N ASN A 61 11.42 7.62 -7.78
CA ASN A 61 12.41 7.86 -6.73
C ASN A 61 12.74 9.36 -6.61
N PRO A 62 13.31 9.82 -5.49
CA PRO A 62 13.51 11.24 -5.25
C PRO A 62 14.66 11.85 -6.07
N TYR A 63 15.45 11.02 -6.77
CA TYR A 63 16.67 11.46 -7.47
C TYR A 63 16.41 11.72 -8.95
N THR A 64 15.71 10.83 -9.63
CA THR A 64 15.44 10.91 -11.08
C THR A 64 14.02 11.36 -11.40
N THR A 65 13.06 11.13 -10.48
CA THR A 65 11.64 11.47 -10.68
C THR A 65 11.03 12.17 -9.46
N PRO A 66 11.63 13.27 -8.96
CA PRO A 66 11.21 13.92 -7.70
C PRO A 66 9.75 14.40 -7.69
N SER A 67 9.23 14.85 -8.84
CA SER A 67 7.82 15.26 -8.96
C SER A 67 6.86 14.08 -8.80
N LEU A 68 7.15 12.95 -9.47
CA LEU A 68 6.37 11.71 -9.32
C LEU A 68 6.51 11.13 -7.91
N PHE A 69 7.68 11.26 -7.29
CA PHE A 69 7.90 10.82 -5.92
C PHE A 69 7.03 11.59 -4.94
N SER A 70 6.96 12.92 -5.08
CA SER A 70 6.04 13.77 -4.29
C SER A 70 4.57 13.36 -4.51
N ALA A 71 4.16 13.18 -5.78
CA ALA A 71 2.80 12.76 -6.11
C ALA A 71 2.45 11.36 -5.57
N ALA A 72 3.40 10.41 -5.59
CA ALA A 72 3.23 9.07 -5.04
C ALA A 72 3.00 9.12 -3.53
N HIS A 73 3.73 9.96 -2.80
CA HIS A 73 3.50 10.16 -1.37
C HIS A 73 2.18 10.84 -1.09
N HIS A 74 1.78 11.81 -1.91
CA HIS A 74 0.47 12.42 -1.77
C HIS A 74 -0.66 11.39 -1.98
N THR A 75 -0.54 10.53 -2.99
CA THR A 75 -1.49 9.41 -3.19
C THR A 75 -1.54 8.47 -1.99
N LEU A 76 -0.38 8.10 -1.42
CA LEU A 76 -0.34 7.25 -0.22
C LEU A 76 -1.04 7.92 0.95
N ASP A 77 -0.67 9.16 1.28
CA ASP A 77 -1.22 9.89 2.42
C ASP A 77 -2.73 10.12 2.25
N TRP A 78 -3.20 10.36 1.02
CA TRP A 78 -4.63 10.46 0.71
C TRP A 78 -5.37 9.13 0.88
N LYS A 79 -4.84 8.01 0.38
CA LYS A 79 -5.46 6.68 0.58
C LYS A 79 -5.52 6.34 2.07
N MET A 80 -4.46 6.62 2.82
CA MET A 80 -4.38 6.36 4.26
C MET A 80 -5.35 7.23 5.07
N SER A 81 -5.52 8.51 4.72
CA SER A 81 -6.49 9.40 5.39
C SER A 81 -7.95 9.00 5.13
N ASN A 82 -8.20 8.28 4.04
CA ASN A 82 -9.51 7.75 3.68
C ASN A 82 -9.77 6.30 4.14
N GLY A 83 -8.92 5.75 5.01
CA GLY A 83 -9.12 4.42 5.59
C GLY A 83 -8.37 3.28 4.89
N GLY A 84 -7.39 3.60 4.05
CA GLY A 84 -6.45 2.64 3.45
C GLY A 84 -5.69 1.79 4.46
N GLY A 85 -5.07 0.71 3.97
CA GLY A 85 -4.35 -0.21 4.84
C GLY A 85 -5.27 -1.03 5.74
N HIS A 86 -6.51 -1.30 5.32
CA HIS A 86 -7.55 -1.96 6.14
C HIS A 86 -7.57 -3.50 5.99
N THR A 87 -6.44 -4.08 5.59
CA THR A 87 -6.14 -5.52 5.64
C THR A 87 -4.67 -5.69 6.02
N GLY A 88 -4.28 -6.89 6.48
CA GLY A 88 -2.89 -7.19 6.85
C GLY A 88 -1.88 -6.80 5.77
N TRP A 89 -2.01 -7.38 4.57
CA TRP A 89 -1.11 -7.10 3.46
C TRP A 89 -1.14 -5.65 2.98
N SER A 90 -2.29 -5.00 3.06
CA SER A 90 -2.45 -3.60 2.65
C SER A 90 -1.67 -2.69 3.59
N ALA A 91 -1.84 -2.88 4.91
CA ALA A 91 -1.05 -2.16 5.91
C ALA A 91 0.45 -2.45 5.77
N ALA A 92 0.82 -3.71 5.53
CA ALA A 92 2.22 -4.09 5.35
C ALA A 92 2.84 -3.42 4.10
N TRP A 93 2.14 -3.39 2.97
CA TRP A 93 2.61 -2.70 1.76
C TRP A 93 2.69 -1.19 1.94
N ALA A 94 1.72 -0.57 2.63
CA ALA A 94 1.82 0.83 3.05
C ALA A 94 3.07 1.09 3.92
N GLY A 95 3.45 0.13 4.77
CA GLY A 95 4.70 0.15 5.52
C GLY A 95 5.92 0.23 4.60
N CYS A 96 6.01 -0.63 3.58
CA CYS A 96 7.10 -0.56 2.60
C CYS A 96 7.12 0.77 1.83
N LEU A 97 5.95 1.32 1.47
CA LEU A 97 5.83 2.59 0.77
C LEU A 97 6.27 3.77 1.65
N TYR A 98 5.94 3.76 2.94
CA TYR A 98 6.47 4.72 3.91
C TYR A 98 7.98 4.56 4.14
N ALA A 99 8.47 3.32 4.19
CA ALA A 99 9.89 3.03 4.30
C ALA A 99 10.66 3.59 3.11
N ARG A 100 10.18 3.37 1.87
CA ARG A 100 10.73 3.95 0.64
C ARG A 100 10.80 5.48 0.68
N ALA A 101 9.91 6.13 1.43
CA ALA A 101 9.88 7.56 1.68
C ALA A 101 10.89 8.07 2.72
N GLY A 102 11.55 7.16 3.46
CA GLY A 102 12.26 7.49 4.70
C GLY A 102 11.34 7.90 5.86
N LYS A 103 10.03 7.65 5.78
CA LYS A 103 9.03 8.02 6.81
C LYS A 103 8.89 6.88 7.85
N GLY A 104 9.87 6.76 8.74
CA GLY A 104 9.92 5.69 9.75
C GLY A 104 8.73 5.67 10.72
N ASP A 105 8.13 6.82 10.99
CA ASP A 105 6.90 6.94 11.79
C ASP A 105 5.71 6.23 11.11
N GLY A 106 5.61 6.32 9.78
CA GLY A 106 4.62 5.61 8.98
C GLY A 106 4.83 4.09 9.04
N VAL A 107 6.08 3.65 8.97
CA VAL A 107 6.46 2.24 9.11
C VAL A 107 6.03 1.71 10.48
N GLN A 108 6.38 2.41 11.56
CA GLN A 108 6.00 2.04 12.92
C GLN A 108 4.48 1.93 13.08
N ARG A 109 3.71 2.90 12.57
CA ARG A 109 2.25 2.85 12.61
C ARG A 109 1.70 1.61 11.90
N MET A 110 2.26 1.24 10.75
CA MET A 110 1.79 0.06 10.02
C MET A 110 2.15 -1.24 10.72
N ILE A 111 3.34 -1.33 11.32
CA ILE A 111 3.72 -2.47 12.17
C ILE A 111 2.73 -2.62 13.33
N GLN A 112 2.46 -1.53 14.06
CA GLN A 112 1.50 -1.56 15.17
C GLN A 112 0.09 -1.96 14.69
N LYS A 113 -0.32 -1.51 13.51
CA LYS A 113 -1.62 -1.87 12.92
C LYS A 113 -1.68 -3.37 12.63
N VAL A 114 -0.68 -3.94 11.96
CA VAL A 114 -0.68 -5.38 11.64
C VAL A 114 -0.56 -6.24 12.89
N MET A 115 0.33 -5.88 13.83
CA MET A 115 0.49 -6.62 15.08
C MET A 115 -0.76 -6.53 15.98
N GLY A 116 -1.42 -5.37 16.02
CA GLY A 116 -2.55 -5.13 16.92
C GLY A 116 -3.92 -5.54 16.35
N ARG A 117 -4.06 -5.67 15.03
CA ARG A 117 -5.36 -5.94 14.38
C ARG A 117 -5.40 -7.17 13.48
N TYR A 118 -4.27 -7.54 12.89
CA TYR A 118 -4.23 -8.58 11.85
C TYR A 118 -3.35 -9.76 12.24
N SER A 119 -2.78 -9.78 13.45
CA SER A 119 -1.94 -10.87 13.96
C SER A 119 -2.64 -11.60 15.09
N LEU A 120 -2.58 -12.92 15.07
CA LEU A 120 -3.02 -13.79 16.16
C LEU A 120 -1.93 -13.90 17.23
N GLY A 121 -2.24 -14.52 18.37
CA GLY A 121 -1.26 -14.70 19.46
C GLY A 121 -0.05 -15.57 19.14
N ASN A 122 -0.12 -16.36 18.07
CA ASN A 122 1.02 -17.10 17.52
C ASN A 122 1.80 -16.28 16.46
N LEU A 123 1.51 -14.98 16.34
CA LEU A 123 2.09 -14.03 15.39
C LEU A 123 1.75 -14.28 13.92
N LEU A 124 0.92 -15.27 13.58
CA LEU A 124 0.44 -15.47 12.22
C LEU A 124 -0.64 -14.45 11.88
N THR A 125 -0.64 -13.98 10.62
CA THR A 125 -1.59 -12.96 10.19
C THR A 125 -2.86 -13.51 9.54
N THR A 126 -3.93 -12.75 9.67
CA THR A 126 -5.24 -13.03 9.07
C THR A 126 -5.75 -11.86 8.25
N HIS A 127 -6.60 -12.19 7.30
CA HIS A 127 -7.35 -11.24 6.50
C HIS A 127 -8.76 -11.09 7.07
N PRO A 128 -9.22 -9.86 7.29
CA PRO A 128 -10.54 -9.62 7.84
C PRO A 128 -11.67 -10.02 6.87
N PRO A 129 -12.85 -10.45 7.35
CA PRO A 129 -13.99 -10.59 6.46
C PRO A 129 -14.33 -9.24 5.84
N LEU A 130 -14.71 -9.28 4.57
CA LEU A 130 -14.98 -8.09 3.78
C LEU A 130 -16.48 -7.80 3.78
N MET A 131 -16.85 -6.61 4.26
CA MET A 131 -18.21 -6.09 4.17
C MET A 131 -18.32 -5.16 2.98
N GLN A 132 -19.28 -5.43 2.08
CA GLN A 132 -19.43 -4.64 0.86
C GLN A 132 -19.81 -3.21 1.20
N LEU A 133 -19.13 -2.26 0.58
CA LEU A 133 -19.47 -0.86 0.71
C LEU A 133 -20.79 -0.59 -0.03
N ASP A 134 -21.71 0.10 0.62
CA ASP A 134 -22.90 0.64 -0.02
C ASP A 134 -22.53 1.92 -0.78
N THR A 135 -21.93 1.75 -1.95
CA THR A 135 -21.52 2.84 -2.84
C THR A 135 -22.53 3.00 -3.98
N ALA A 136 -22.85 4.26 -4.34
CA ALA A 136 -23.77 4.57 -5.43
C ALA A 136 -23.34 3.94 -6.78
N GLN A 137 -22.03 3.77 -6.99
CA GLN A 137 -21.47 2.90 -8.01
C GLN A 137 -21.28 1.49 -7.41
N LYS A 138 -21.97 0.47 -7.96
CA LYS A 138 -21.81 -0.94 -7.56
C LYS A 138 -20.42 -1.44 -7.96
N CYS A 139 -19.41 -1.16 -7.14
CA CYS A 139 -18.07 -1.70 -7.29
C CYS A 139 -17.98 -3.04 -6.55
N GLY A 140 -17.79 -4.13 -7.30
CA GLY A 140 -17.69 -5.50 -6.75
C GLY A 140 -16.47 -5.73 -5.85
N THR A 141 -15.54 -4.78 -5.78
CA THR A 141 -14.30 -4.86 -4.99
C THR A 141 -14.21 -3.83 -3.87
N ALA A 142 -15.21 -2.94 -3.75
CA ALA A 142 -15.28 -1.93 -2.69
C ALA A 142 -15.80 -2.58 -1.40
N PHE A 143 -14.91 -2.74 -0.44
CA PHE A 143 -15.19 -3.41 0.82
C PHE A 143 -14.48 -2.69 1.97
N LYS A 144 -15.08 -2.71 3.16
CA LYS A 144 -14.40 -2.35 4.41
C LYS A 144 -14.17 -3.60 5.26
N GLU A 145 -13.19 -3.52 6.16
CA GLU A 145 -13.03 -4.53 7.20
C GLU A 145 -14.32 -4.61 8.04
N ALA A 146 -14.85 -5.82 8.22
CA ALA A 146 -15.81 -6.07 9.28
C ALA A 146 -15.14 -5.74 10.63
N ILE A 147 -15.87 -5.10 11.54
CA ILE A 147 -15.37 -4.88 12.90
C ILE A 147 -15.07 -6.25 13.51
N MET A 148 -13.82 -6.50 13.85
CA MET A 148 -13.41 -7.71 14.57
C MET A 148 -13.91 -7.62 16.01
N PRO A 149 -14.82 -8.51 16.45
CA PRO A 149 -15.18 -8.60 17.86
C PRO A 149 -14.02 -9.29 18.61
N GLY A 150 -12.99 -8.53 18.97
CA GLY A 150 -11.85 -9.02 19.74
C GLY A 150 -10.52 -8.58 19.14
N GLY A 151 -10.06 -7.39 19.54
CA GLY A 151 -8.65 -7.04 19.37
C GLY A 151 -7.74 -7.98 20.17
N VAL A 152 -6.44 -7.93 19.87
CA VAL A 152 -5.42 -8.64 20.66
C VAL A 152 -5.44 -8.10 22.09
N ASN A 153 -5.70 -8.95 23.08
CA ASN A 153 -5.68 -8.55 24.49
C ASN A 153 -4.23 -8.31 24.97
N SER A 154 -4.05 -7.84 26.21
CA SER A 154 -2.72 -7.55 26.77
C SER A 154 -1.79 -8.77 26.89
N TRP A 155 -2.31 -9.98 26.70
CA TRP A 155 -1.57 -11.24 26.72
C TRP A 155 -1.24 -11.76 25.32
N GLY A 156 -1.57 -11.00 24.27
CA GLY A 156 -1.37 -11.44 22.89
C GLY A 156 -2.50 -12.33 22.37
N GLU A 157 -3.56 -12.59 23.14
CA GLU A 157 -4.62 -13.50 22.72
C GLU A 157 -5.65 -12.75 21.88
N THR A 158 -6.07 -13.37 20.78
CA THR A 158 -7.21 -12.94 19.98
C THR A 158 -8.44 -13.76 20.32
N GLY A 159 -9.64 -13.17 20.24
CA GLY A 159 -10.89 -13.94 20.25
C GLY A 159 -11.00 -14.90 19.05
N ALA A 160 -10.22 -14.63 18.00
CA ALA A 160 -9.99 -15.48 16.85
C ALA A 160 -9.16 -16.73 17.24
N VAL A 161 -9.84 -17.76 17.74
CA VAL A 161 -9.32 -19.13 17.84
C VAL A 161 -9.58 -19.85 16.51
N GLY A 162 -8.60 -20.63 16.04
CA GLY A 162 -8.67 -21.33 14.76
C GLY A 162 -9.78 -22.40 14.74
N HIS A 163 -10.55 -22.40 13.66
CA HIS A 163 -11.45 -23.47 13.24
C HIS A 163 -10.73 -24.36 12.22
N ASP A 164 -11.36 -25.44 11.77
CA ASP A 164 -10.93 -26.21 10.59
C ASP A 164 -10.75 -25.28 9.36
N ASP A 165 -9.86 -25.66 8.43
CA ASP A 165 -9.59 -24.99 7.15
C ASP A 165 -8.93 -23.60 7.20
N LEU A 166 -8.17 -23.29 8.26
CA LEU A 166 -7.41 -22.03 8.41
C LEU A 166 -8.30 -20.77 8.47
N ILE A 167 -9.53 -20.93 8.94
CA ILE A 167 -10.51 -19.87 9.20
C ILE A 167 -10.62 -19.70 10.72
N THR A 168 -10.73 -18.48 11.20
CA THR A 168 -10.95 -18.20 12.63
C THR A 168 -12.43 -18.08 12.95
N ILE A 169 -12.81 -18.18 14.22
CA ILE A 169 -14.22 -18.11 14.65
C ILE A 169 -14.96 -16.82 14.24
N ASP A 170 -14.22 -15.74 13.95
CA ASP A 170 -14.74 -14.47 13.45
C ASP A 170 -14.75 -14.36 11.92
N ASP A 171 -14.59 -15.48 11.20
CA ASP A 171 -14.52 -15.60 9.73
C ASP A 171 -13.30 -14.92 9.08
N SER A 172 -12.27 -14.58 9.88
CA SER A 172 -10.97 -14.18 9.31
C SER A 172 -10.27 -15.37 8.68
N LYS A 173 -9.54 -15.13 7.60
CA LYS A 173 -8.83 -16.17 6.84
C LYS A 173 -7.34 -16.01 7.04
N PHE A 174 -6.62 -17.08 7.33
CA PHE A 174 -5.15 -17.04 7.37
C PHE A 174 -4.58 -16.49 6.05
N GLN A 175 -3.68 -15.50 6.17
CA GLN A 175 -2.87 -15.00 5.05
C GLN A 175 -1.48 -14.65 5.57
N LEU A 176 -0.44 -15.18 4.92
CA LEU A 176 0.96 -15.02 5.33
C LEU A 176 1.62 -13.73 4.81
N ASP A 177 0.96 -13.06 3.86
CA ASP A 177 1.48 -11.89 3.15
C ASP A 177 1.86 -10.73 4.07
N ALA A 178 1.07 -10.44 5.10
CA ALA A 178 1.34 -9.36 6.04
C ALA A 178 2.57 -9.65 6.93
N ASN A 179 2.77 -10.90 7.34
CA ASN A 179 3.99 -11.31 8.05
C ASN A 179 5.25 -11.00 7.23
N LEU A 180 5.27 -11.41 5.96
CA LEU A 180 6.40 -11.17 5.06
C LEU A 180 6.54 -9.67 4.72
N GLY A 181 5.40 -8.98 4.54
CA GLY A 181 5.36 -7.57 4.22
C GLY A 181 5.88 -6.68 5.35
N ILE A 182 5.58 -6.96 6.62
CA ILE A 182 6.17 -6.21 7.74
C ILE A 182 7.69 -6.40 7.77
N LEU A 183 8.16 -7.64 7.59
CA LEU A 183 9.60 -7.91 7.57
C LEU A 183 10.29 -7.10 6.45
N ALA A 184 9.66 -7.05 5.27
CA ALA A 184 10.12 -6.22 4.17
C ALA A 184 10.11 -4.73 4.53
N ALA A 185 9.04 -4.23 5.15
CA ALA A 185 8.93 -2.82 5.55
C ALA A 185 9.99 -2.42 6.58
N VAL A 186 10.24 -3.27 7.58
CA VAL A 186 11.33 -3.07 8.56
C VAL A 186 12.66 -3.04 7.85
N THR A 187 12.94 -4.02 6.99
CA THR A 187 14.19 -4.07 6.22
C THR A 187 14.39 -2.82 5.38
N GLU A 188 13.37 -2.43 4.60
CA GLU A 188 13.38 -1.25 3.72
C GLU A 188 13.55 0.06 4.51
N SER A 189 13.15 0.10 5.79
CA SER A 189 13.33 1.27 6.67
C SER A 189 14.71 1.35 7.30
N LEU A 190 15.46 0.25 7.30
CA LEU A 190 16.81 0.17 7.84
C LEU A 190 17.86 0.26 6.74
N ILE A 191 17.57 -0.29 5.55
CA ILE A 191 18.50 -0.35 4.43
C ILE A 191 17.75 -0.32 3.10
N GLN A 192 18.21 0.51 2.17
CA GLN A 192 17.71 0.56 0.79
C GLN A 192 18.85 0.40 -0.19
N SER A 193 18.61 -0.36 -1.26
CA SER A 193 19.63 -0.63 -2.29
C SER A 193 19.11 -0.60 -3.72
N TYR A 194 17.93 -0.01 -3.95
CA TYR A 194 17.26 -0.07 -5.25
C TYR A 194 17.95 0.80 -6.33
N ASP A 195 18.51 1.95 -5.97
CA ASP A 195 19.19 2.87 -6.92
C ASP A 195 20.71 2.62 -7.02
N ARG A 196 21.12 1.34 -7.03
CA ARG A 196 22.54 0.89 -7.13
C ARG A 196 23.47 1.44 -6.05
N LYS A 197 22.92 2.03 -4.99
CA LYS A 197 23.63 2.55 -3.81
C LYS A 197 22.99 1.98 -2.58
N CYS A 198 23.80 1.59 -1.62
CA CYS A 198 23.34 1.15 -0.31
C CYS A 198 23.18 2.36 0.61
N VAL A 199 21.96 2.59 1.09
CA VAL A 199 21.62 3.67 2.04
C VAL A 199 21.18 3.02 3.34
N CYS A 200 21.95 3.21 4.40
CA CYS A 200 21.57 2.80 5.76
C CYS A 200 20.73 3.91 6.40
N THR A 201 19.69 3.52 7.15
CA THR A 201 18.73 4.42 7.81
C THR A 201 18.20 5.52 6.90
N PRO A 202 17.50 5.17 5.79
CA PRO A 202 16.98 6.14 4.83
C PRO A 202 16.15 7.23 5.51
N GLN A 203 16.39 8.48 5.10
CA GLN A 203 15.67 9.65 5.59
C GLN A 203 14.83 10.25 4.47
N PRO A 204 13.78 11.02 4.79
CA PRO A 204 13.03 11.75 3.79
C PRO A 204 13.98 12.65 2.98
N PRO A 205 13.81 12.73 1.65
CA PRO A 205 14.62 13.64 0.85
C PRO A 205 14.40 15.09 1.32
N PRO A 206 15.43 15.95 1.23
CA PRO A 206 15.28 17.35 1.57
C PRO A 206 14.18 17.98 0.70
N PRO A 207 13.45 18.98 1.23
CA PRO A 207 12.45 19.70 0.42
C PRO A 207 13.13 20.29 -0.82
N SER A 208 12.48 20.16 -1.98
CA SER A 208 12.95 20.78 -3.22
C SER A 208 13.11 22.28 -2.99
N THR A 209 14.33 22.81 -3.17
CA THR A 209 14.58 24.25 -3.18
C THR A 209 13.72 24.88 -4.28
N PRO A 210 13.00 25.99 -3.98
CA PRO A 210 12.18 26.70 -4.96
C PRO A 210 13.00 27.31 -6.09
#